data_AF-A0A178AXB8-F1
#
_entry.id   AF-A0A178AXB8-F1
#
_cell.length_a   1.000
_cell.length_b   1.000
_cell.length_c   1.000
_cell.angle_alpha   90.00
_cell.angle_beta   90.00
_cell.angle_gamma   90.00
#
_symmetry.space_group_name_H-M   'P 1'
#
loop_
_entity.id
_entity.type
_entity.pdbx_description
1 polymer ?
#
loop_
_entity_poly.entity_id
_entity_poly.type
_entity_poly.pdbx_seq_one_letter_code
_entity_poly.pdbx_strand_id
1 'polypeptide(L)'
;MFTFVSVSHPDEIKDRKKQGKLRQHAIRAGIQRSKADRAKKDGIFVVVDVNGKKRSQPPERLVPPKVGSLTNAPSISLLDPFDTLCGCPERLRTLMRHQSAKQAGEPIFCVEASGKPMFQGMETIFKGALTDPSLFHALSLVLSLAANNNLPNVEVLTHRGELLNGIRVNIKGLKGAPQVSTLTAMLLLIGYEYRIDGANSDTIAAHISGVQTMMKLCKARNVALIDEVQRALFWQDLLSCLMAGTPRFLSHRDFKDFNVARGVDQTNGFKVPSGFVSSFVHWPQEFALVLKDLQSLCHRIDSHCGAERSPLDIFPIDNDQANIESRLVDLLSQKRRSKQDTDPWLEASILCAYVCTYKLSTGIWMGCFIPEICTTQLLGLIPQIPLDSHWTPAPDLLKWLLLVCGGMTDRKDLRIPIAALLLEMFPDSFGQDDWEDVKASLRTFVWCEYTMAQRIFLFWQSVFSRPTVTEIPRNSFKISWIEKEASFQDQKIVQIGE
;
A
#
# COMPACT_ATOMS: atom_id res chain seq x y z
N MET A 1 25.44 -9.05 -36.67
CA MET A 1 25.61 -7.60 -36.87
C MET A 1 24.21 -7.05 -37.09
N PHE A 2 23.61 -6.44 -36.07
CA PHE A 2 22.23 -5.94 -36.11
C PHE A 2 22.24 -4.42 -35.93
N THR A 3 21.64 -3.72 -36.88
CA THR A 3 21.42 -2.27 -36.84
C THR A 3 20.14 -1.98 -36.05
N PHE A 4 20.26 -1.17 -35.00
CA PHE A 4 19.10 -0.62 -34.31
C PHE A 4 18.38 0.38 -35.23
N VAL A 5 17.08 0.17 -35.44
CA VAL A 5 16.20 1.20 -36.01
C VAL A 5 15.93 2.22 -34.91
N SER A 6 16.53 3.41 -35.02
CA SER A 6 16.21 4.54 -34.15
C SER A 6 14.80 5.02 -34.47
N VAL A 7 13.85 4.82 -33.56
CA VAL A 7 12.64 5.63 -33.52
C VAL A 7 13.06 6.98 -32.93
N SER A 8 13.55 7.86 -33.80
CA SER A 8 13.98 9.20 -33.41
C SER A 8 12.83 9.94 -32.76
N HIS A 9 13.08 10.50 -31.57
CA HIS A 9 12.13 11.36 -30.87
C HIS A 9 11.81 12.56 -31.79
N PRO A 10 10.57 13.08 -31.83
CA PRO A 10 10.24 14.23 -32.68
C PRO A 10 11.15 15.44 -32.43
N ASP A 11 11.78 15.56 -31.27
CA ASP A 11 12.71 16.63 -30.90
C ASP A 11 14.13 16.47 -31.47
N GLU A 12 14.45 15.32 -32.08
CA GLU A 12 15.73 15.08 -32.76
C GLU A 12 15.73 15.56 -34.23
N ILE A 13 14.56 15.81 -34.81
CA ILE A 13 14.42 16.30 -36.19
C ILE A 13 14.41 17.83 -36.17
N LYS A 14 15.56 18.44 -36.50
CA LYS A 14 15.72 19.92 -36.55
C LYS A 14 14.87 20.62 -37.62
N ASP A 15 14.23 19.87 -38.53
CA ASP A 15 13.38 20.41 -39.59
C ASP A 15 11.91 20.55 -39.15
N ARG A 16 11.52 21.81 -38.92
CA ARG A 16 10.20 22.23 -38.43
C ARG A 16 9.04 21.79 -39.33
N LYS A 17 9.25 21.66 -40.65
CA LYS A 17 8.22 21.17 -41.59
C LYS A 17 8.01 19.66 -41.47
N LYS A 18 9.08 18.90 -41.21
CA LYS A 18 9.00 17.44 -41.01
C LYS A 18 8.39 17.08 -39.65
N GLN A 19 8.70 17.83 -38.60
CA GLN A 19 8.03 17.71 -37.30
C GLN A 19 6.52 17.95 -37.39
N GLY A 20 6.09 18.96 -38.16
CA GLY A 20 4.67 19.25 -38.38
C GLY A 20 3.91 18.10 -39.04
N LYS A 21 4.50 17.46 -40.05
CA LYS A 21 3.91 16.28 -40.72
C LYS A 21 3.83 15.05 -39.81
N LEU A 22 4.86 14.80 -39.00
CA LEU A 22 4.89 13.69 -38.04
C LEU A 22 3.82 13.86 -36.94
N ARG A 23 3.64 15.08 -36.41
CA ARG A 23 2.59 15.40 -35.45
C ARG A 23 1.19 15.24 -36.06
N GLN A 24 0.97 15.71 -37.28
CA GLN A 24 -0.31 15.51 -37.97
C GLN A 24 -0.60 14.03 -38.23
N HIS A 25 0.40 13.23 -38.59
CA HIS A 25 0.24 11.79 -38.79
C HIS A 25 -0.09 11.07 -37.48
N ALA A 26 0.60 11.39 -36.38
CA ALA A 26 0.33 10.83 -35.06
C ALA A 26 -1.07 11.21 -34.54
N ILE A 27 -1.50 12.46 -34.74
CA ILE A 27 -2.85 12.92 -34.39
C ILE A 27 -3.90 12.19 -35.23
N ARG A 28 -3.69 12.05 -36.55
CA ARG A 28 -4.64 11.38 -37.45
C ARG A 28 -4.76 9.89 -37.15
N ALA A 29 -3.65 9.22 -36.82
CA ALA A 29 -3.63 7.83 -36.40
C ALA A 29 -4.30 7.64 -35.02
N GLY A 30 -4.08 8.56 -34.07
CA GLY A 30 -4.75 8.55 -32.77
C GLY A 30 -6.26 8.76 -32.89
N ILE A 31 -6.69 9.69 -33.74
CA ILE A 31 -8.11 9.93 -34.02
C ILE A 31 -8.75 8.69 -34.67
N GLN A 32 -8.08 8.05 -35.64
CA GLN A 32 -8.56 6.80 -36.26
C GLN A 32 -8.67 5.64 -35.25
N ARG A 33 -7.68 5.46 -34.36
CA ARG A 33 -7.73 4.44 -33.29
C ARG A 33 -8.88 4.70 -32.32
N SER A 34 -9.08 5.96 -31.92
CA SER A 34 -10.16 6.34 -31.01
C SER A 34 -11.56 6.29 -31.63
N LYS A 35 -11.67 6.18 -32.96
CA LYS A 35 -12.96 6.20 -33.67
C LYS A 35 -13.78 4.93 -33.39
N ALA A 36 -13.14 3.77 -33.25
CA ALA A 36 -13.79 2.52 -32.87
C ALA A 36 -14.25 2.53 -31.39
N ASP A 37 -13.46 3.13 -30.50
CA ASP A 37 -13.80 3.26 -29.08
C ASP A 37 -14.91 4.30 -28.83
N ARG A 38 -14.98 5.34 -29.67
CA ARG A 38 -16.05 6.35 -29.63
C ARG A 38 -17.37 5.78 -30.15
N ALA A 39 -17.36 4.98 -31.20
CA ALA A 39 -18.56 4.30 -31.71
C ALA A 39 -19.19 3.33 -30.68
N LYS A 40 -18.39 2.80 -29.73
CA LYS A 40 -18.88 1.99 -28.60
C LYS A 40 -19.50 2.80 -27.45
N LYS A 41 -19.33 4.13 -27.43
CA LYS A 41 -19.78 5.03 -26.35
C LYS A 41 -21.00 5.90 -26.72
N ASP A 42 -21.59 5.70 -27.90
CA ASP A 42 -22.72 6.47 -28.44
C ASP A 42 -24.08 6.16 -27.76
N GLY A 43 -24.09 6.03 -26.43
CA GLY A 43 -25.31 5.90 -25.63
C GLY A 43 -25.33 6.71 -24.31
N ILE A 44 -24.26 7.43 -23.96
CA ILE A 44 -24.13 8.05 -22.62
C ILE A 44 -24.01 9.59 -22.65
N PHE A 45 -24.08 10.24 -23.82
CA PHE A 45 -24.02 11.70 -23.90
C PHE A 45 -25.30 12.31 -24.49
N VAL A 46 -25.95 13.15 -23.69
CA VAL A 46 -27.04 14.04 -24.13
C VAL A 46 -26.44 15.11 -25.03
N VAL A 47 -26.89 15.14 -26.29
CA VAL A 47 -26.59 16.23 -27.23
C VAL A 47 -27.40 17.46 -26.82
N VAL A 48 -26.73 18.52 -26.39
CA VAL A 48 -27.33 19.85 -26.29
C VAL A 48 -27.11 20.55 -27.63
N ASP A 49 -28.19 20.76 -28.37
CA ASP A 49 -28.19 21.38 -29.68
C ASP A 49 -28.10 22.91 -29.54
N VAL A 50 -26.95 23.50 -29.87
CA VAL A 50 -26.81 24.96 -29.95
C VAL A 50 -27.07 25.36 -31.39
N ASN A 51 -28.35 25.53 -31.71
CA ASN A 51 -28.78 26.07 -32.99
C ASN A 51 -28.31 27.53 -33.10
N GLY A 52 -27.42 27.76 -34.06
CA GLY A 52 -26.90 29.08 -34.40
C GLY A 52 -27.96 29.95 -35.07
N LYS A 53 -28.10 31.19 -34.59
CA LYS A 53 -28.23 32.43 -35.36
C LYS A 53 -28.66 33.56 -34.41
N LYS A 54 -27.75 34.50 -34.15
CA LYS A 54 -27.95 35.95 -34.37
C LYS A 54 -26.68 36.72 -33.95
N ARG A 55 -26.15 37.48 -34.92
CA ARG A 55 -25.23 38.60 -34.73
C ARG A 55 -25.90 39.65 -33.85
N SER A 56 -25.30 40.01 -32.72
CA SER A 56 -25.55 41.28 -32.02
C SER A 56 -24.34 41.62 -31.15
N GLN A 57 -24.10 42.92 -31.00
CA GLN A 57 -22.91 43.62 -30.47
C GLN A 57 -22.46 43.23 -29.04
N PRO A 58 -21.22 43.61 -28.63
CA PRO A 58 -20.71 43.35 -27.29
C PRO A 58 -21.29 44.36 -26.27
N PRO A 59 -21.88 43.92 -25.15
CA PRO A 59 -22.17 44.81 -24.03
C PRO A 59 -21.07 44.71 -22.95
N GLU A 60 -20.47 45.88 -22.70
CA GLU A 60 -20.05 46.44 -21.41
C GLU A 60 -19.57 45.54 -20.26
N ARG A 61 -18.35 45.86 -19.81
CA ARG A 61 -17.78 45.48 -18.52
C ARG A 61 -18.73 45.83 -17.37
N LEU A 62 -19.28 44.80 -16.73
CA LEU A 62 -19.82 44.92 -15.38
C LEU A 62 -18.72 44.56 -14.36
N VAL A 63 -18.53 45.48 -13.43
CA VAL A 63 -17.57 45.47 -12.33
C VAL A 63 -17.75 44.20 -11.47
N PRO A 64 -16.67 43.51 -11.04
CA PRO A 64 -16.79 42.36 -10.15
C PRO A 64 -17.29 42.78 -8.76
N PRO A 65 -18.16 41.98 -8.11
CA PRO A 65 -18.65 42.27 -6.77
C PRO A 65 -17.53 42.18 -5.73
N LYS A 66 -17.52 43.15 -4.81
CA LYS A 66 -16.62 43.23 -3.65
C LYS A 66 -16.70 41.94 -2.83
N VAL A 67 -15.64 41.14 -2.90
CA VAL A 67 -15.38 40.04 -1.96
C VAL A 67 -15.06 40.66 -0.60
N GLY A 68 -15.78 40.21 0.43
CA GLY A 68 -15.59 40.64 1.81
C GLY A 68 -14.15 40.40 2.26
N SER A 69 -13.58 41.44 2.86
CA SER A 69 -12.27 41.44 3.49
C SER A 69 -12.23 40.46 4.66
N LEU A 70 -11.61 39.30 4.48
CA LEU A 70 -11.06 38.51 5.58
C LEU A 70 -9.63 38.98 5.81
N THR A 71 -9.49 40.01 6.64
CA THR A 71 -8.20 40.44 7.20
C THR A 71 -7.78 39.44 8.27
N ASN A 72 -7.33 38.26 7.85
CA ASN A 72 -6.37 37.50 8.65
C ASN A 72 -5.00 37.89 8.14
N ALA A 73 -4.29 38.70 8.92
CA ALA A 73 -2.91 39.05 8.65
C ALA A 73 -2.11 37.77 8.38
N PRO A 74 -1.29 37.71 7.31
CA PRO A 74 -0.38 36.59 7.14
C PRO A 74 0.58 36.59 8.33
N SER A 75 0.60 35.50 9.10
CA SER A 75 1.61 35.32 10.14
C SER A 75 2.98 35.44 9.48
N ILE A 76 3.79 36.38 9.99
CA ILE A 76 5.12 36.78 9.48
C ILE A 76 6.16 35.63 9.42
N SER A 77 5.79 34.39 9.77
CA SER A 77 6.63 33.20 9.63
C SER A 77 6.57 32.53 8.23
N LEU A 78 5.87 33.10 7.25
CA LEU A 78 5.42 32.37 6.04
C LEU A 78 6.00 32.81 4.69
N LEU A 79 6.93 33.76 4.67
CA LEU A 79 7.70 34.07 3.47
C LEU A 79 9.10 33.50 3.69
N ASP A 80 9.49 32.55 2.86
CA ASP A 80 10.90 32.24 2.66
C ASP A 80 11.55 33.50 2.09
N PRO A 81 12.30 34.26 2.90
CA PRO A 81 12.80 35.57 2.48
C PRO A 81 13.93 35.44 1.45
N PHE A 82 14.36 34.21 1.14
CA PHE A 82 15.54 33.93 0.33
C PHE A 82 15.26 33.02 -0.88
N ASP A 83 14.00 32.65 -1.17
CA ASP A 83 13.64 31.65 -2.21
C ASP A 83 14.48 30.35 -2.11
N THR A 84 14.82 29.94 -0.88
CA THR A 84 15.61 28.74 -0.56
C THR A 84 14.78 27.46 -0.41
N LEU A 85 13.46 27.56 -0.24
CA LEU A 85 12.54 26.45 -0.04
C LEU A 85 11.95 25.98 -1.36
N CYS A 86 11.85 24.67 -1.52
CA CYS A 86 11.32 24.07 -2.74
C CYS A 86 9.79 24.25 -2.83
N GLY A 87 9.30 24.75 -3.98
CA GLY A 87 7.89 24.74 -4.35
C GLY A 87 6.95 25.51 -3.41
N CYS A 88 5.83 24.89 -3.01
CA CYS A 88 4.86 25.44 -2.05
C CYS A 88 4.90 24.64 -0.73
N PRO A 89 5.78 24.99 0.23
CA PRO A 89 5.91 24.29 1.51
C PRO A 89 4.59 24.19 2.29
N GLU A 90 3.71 25.18 2.16
CA GLU A 90 2.40 25.18 2.82
C GLU A 90 1.46 24.09 2.30
N ARG A 91 1.49 23.85 0.98
CA ARG A 91 0.72 22.74 0.39
C ARG A 91 1.22 21.41 0.94
N LEU A 92 2.54 21.22 1.01
CA LEU A 92 3.14 20.02 1.58
C LEU A 92 2.80 19.84 3.08
N ARG A 93 2.86 20.91 3.88
CA ARG A 93 2.44 20.89 5.30
C ARG A 93 0.98 20.51 5.47
N THR A 94 0.11 21.05 4.61
CA THR A 94 -1.33 20.73 4.62
C THR A 94 -1.56 19.25 4.33
N LEU A 95 -0.87 18.71 3.31
CA LEU A 95 -0.97 17.30 2.94
C LEU A 95 -0.45 16.37 4.03
N MET A 96 0.63 16.73 4.72
CA MET A 96 1.18 15.96 5.85
C MET A 96 0.21 15.86 7.04
N ARG A 97 -0.65 16.85 7.24
CA ARG A 97 -1.69 16.85 8.28
C ARG A 97 -2.95 16.10 7.86
N HIS A 98 -3.07 15.70 6.60
CA HIS A 98 -4.22 14.98 6.10
C HIS A 98 -4.23 13.53 6.62
N GLN A 99 -5.41 12.97 6.88
CA GLN A 99 -5.54 11.62 7.44
C GLN A 99 -4.92 10.53 6.55
N SER A 100 -4.93 10.73 5.22
CA SER A 100 -4.33 9.79 4.26
C SER A 100 -2.81 9.81 4.24
N ALA A 101 -2.15 10.81 4.86
CA ALA A 101 -0.70 10.87 4.96
C ALA A 101 -0.11 9.66 5.68
N LYS A 102 -0.87 9.07 6.62
CA LYS A 102 -0.48 7.87 7.38
C LYS A 102 -0.16 6.66 6.48
N GLN A 103 -0.80 6.59 5.31
CA GLN A 103 -0.71 5.47 4.38
C GLN A 103 0.08 5.82 3.10
N ALA A 104 0.31 7.11 2.86
CA ALA A 104 0.99 7.60 1.66
C ALA A 104 2.45 7.14 1.58
N GLY A 105 3.10 7.02 2.74
CA GLY A 105 4.51 6.67 2.86
C GLY A 105 4.82 5.18 2.85
N GLU A 106 3.84 4.28 2.94
CA GLU A 106 4.12 2.84 3.10
C GLU A 106 4.79 2.24 1.86
N PRO A 107 5.84 1.41 1.99
CA PRO A 107 6.53 0.95 3.19
C PRO A 107 7.84 1.72 3.50
N ILE A 108 7.91 3.01 3.22
CA ILE A 108 9.10 3.84 3.49
C ILE A 108 8.97 4.53 4.84
N PHE A 109 7.77 4.97 5.20
CA PHE A 109 7.48 5.57 6.50
C PHE A 109 5.98 5.53 6.83
N CYS A 110 5.66 5.55 8.13
CA CYS A 110 4.30 5.72 8.63
C CYS A 110 4.21 6.98 9.51
N VAL A 111 3.04 7.63 9.52
CA VAL A 111 2.72 8.76 10.41
C VAL A 111 1.70 8.25 11.43
N GLU A 112 1.97 8.35 12.74
CA GLU A 112 1.01 7.90 13.77
C GLU A 112 -0.29 8.72 13.74
N ALA A 113 -1.32 8.20 14.41
CA ALA A 113 -2.54 8.94 14.71
C ALA A 113 -2.32 10.20 15.56
N SER A 114 -1.27 10.22 16.38
CA SER A 114 -0.82 11.37 17.15
C SER A 114 -0.13 12.46 16.30
N GLY A 115 0.12 12.18 15.01
CA GLY A 115 0.96 13.00 14.14
C GLY A 115 2.46 12.84 14.41
N LYS A 116 2.87 12.02 15.40
CA LYS A 116 4.27 11.66 15.61
C LYS A 116 4.68 10.58 14.60
N PRO A 117 5.83 10.71 13.93
CA PRO A 117 6.23 9.73 12.94
C PRO A 117 6.82 8.49 13.60
N MET A 118 6.27 7.33 13.28
CA MET A 118 6.88 6.05 13.65
C MET A 118 7.82 5.63 12.53
N PHE A 119 8.91 6.39 12.46
CA PHE A 119 10.21 6.05 11.95
C PHE A 119 11.11 7.20 12.44
N GLN A 120 12.16 6.89 13.19
CA GLN A 120 13.25 7.86 13.42
C GLN A 120 13.74 8.29 12.04
N GLY A 121 13.31 9.46 11.55
CA GLY A 121 13.57 9.78 10.15
C GLY A 121 12.63 10.77 9.50
N MET A 122 11.35 10.84 9.85
CA MET A 122 10.41 11.69 9.11
C MET A 122 10.63 13.18 9.31
N GLU A 123 11.03 13.62 10.50
CA GLU A 123 11.43 15.02 10.69
C GLU A 123 12.67 15.38 9.86
N THR A 124 13.63 14.45 9.76
CA THR A 124 14.81 14.60 8.90
C THR A 124 14.48 14.51 7.42
N ILE A 125 13.53 13.66 7.01
CA ILE A 125 13.03 13.55 5.64
C ILE A 125 12.26 14.82 5.26
N PHE A 126 11.43 15.35 6.16
CA PHE A 126 10.68 16.59 5.93
C PHE A 126 11.62 17.80 5.88
N LYS A 127 12.55 17.94 6.84
CA LYS A 127 13.60 18.97 6.79
C LYS A 127 14.43 18.85 5.53
N GLY A 128 14.79 17.62 5.14
CA GLY A 128 15.50 17.34 3.89
C GLY A 128 14.70 17.70 2.65
N ALA A 129 13.38 17.47 2.65
CA ALA A 129 12.50 17.80 1.53
C ALA A 129 12.32 19.30 1.35
N LEU A 130 12.45 20.09 2.42
CA LEU A 130 12.48 21.54 2.29
C LEU A 130 13.72 22.04 1.55
N THR A 131 14.81 21.24 1.55
CA THR A 131 16.11 21.60 0.97
C THR A 131 16.45 20.88 -0.35
N ASP A 132 15.87 19.71 -0.61
CA ASP A 132 16.14 18.90 -1.81
C ASP A 132 14.89 18.88 -2.72
N PRO A 133 14.98 19.44 -3.94
CA PRO A 133 13.84 19.53 -4.86
C PRO A 133 13.27 18.16 -5.27
N SER A 134 14.12 17.14 -5.40
CA SER A 134 13.64 15.81 -5.80
C SER A 134 12.85 15.17 -4.66
N LEU A 135 13.33 15.28 -3.43
CA LEU A 135 12.62 14.80 -2.25
C LEU A 135 11.33 15.58 -1.98
N PHE A 136 11.33 16.90 -2.21
CA PHE A 136 10.12 17.73 -2.17
C PHE A 136 9.03 17.20 -3.09
N HIS A 137 9.38 17.00 -4.37
CA HIS A 137 8.43 16.52 -5.37
C HIS A 137 8.04 15.06 -5.13
N ALA A 138 8.92 14.22 -4.59
CA ALA A 138 8.59 12.86 -4.20
C ALA A 138 7.57 12.78 -3.06
N LEU A 139 7.73 13.57 -2.00
CA LEU A 139 6.76 13.62 -0.91
C LEU A 139 5.43 14.21 -1.38
N SER A 140 5.48 15.33 -2.11
CA SER A 140 4.28 15.96 -2.65
C SER A 140 3.53 15.00 -3.58
N LEU A 141 4.24 14.21 -4.37
CA LEU A 141 3.67 13.19 -5.25
C LEU A 141 2.85 12.15 -4.48
N VAL A 142 3.46 11.47 -3.49
CA VAL A 142 2.78 10.38 -2.76
C VAL A 142 1.66 10.90 -1.87
N LEU A 143 1.83 12.07 -1.27
CA LEU A 143 0.82 12.67 -0.38
C LEU A 143 -0.36 13.24 -1.16
N SER A 144 -0.13 13.96 -2.27
CA SER A 144 -1.22 14.45 -3.12
C SER A 144 -1.97 13.29 -3.76
N LEU A 145 -1.28 12.19 -4.09
CA LEU A 145 -1.93 10.98 -4.57
C LEU A 145 -2.85 10.37 -3.49
N ALA A 146 -2.33 10.19 -2.28
CA ALA A 146 -3.11 9.62 -1.17
C ALA A 146 -4.29 10.53 -0.78
N ALA A 147 -4.12 11.86 -0.80
CA ALA A 147 -5.19 12.83 -0.57
C ALA A 147 -6.28 12.77 -1.66
N ASN A 148 -5.95 12.29 -2.85
CA ASN A 148 -6.88 12.10 -3.97
C ASN A 148 -7.34 10.65 -4.14
N ASN A 149 -7.42 9.87 -3.04
CA ASN A 149 -7.88 8.47 -3.03
C ASN A 149 -7.13 7.57 -4.04
N ASN A 150 -5.82 7.77 -4.18
CA ASN A 150 -4.98 7.05 -5.13
C ASN A 150 -5.38 7.23 -6.62
N LEU A 151 -6.06 8.33 -6.96
CA LEU A 151 -6.35 8.71 -8.34
C LEU A 151 -5.35 9.76 -8.83
N PRO A 152 -4.73 9.60 -10.01
CA PRO A 152 -3.89 10.64 -10.60
C PRO A 152 -4.69 11.90 -10.93
N ASN A 153 -4.14 13.07 -10.62
CA ASN A 153 -4.63 14.37 -11.07
C ASN A 153 -3.48 15.21 -11.65
N VAL A 154 -3.77 16.45 -12.07
CA VAL A 154 -2.76 17.34 -12.65
C VAL A 154 -1.61 17.61 -11.68
N GLU A 155 -1.91 17.86 -10.39
CA GLU A 155 -0.91 18.11 -9.34
C GLU A 155 0.06 16.92 -9.19
N VAL A 156 -0.49 15.69 -9.13
CA VAL A 156 0.27 14.44 -9.06
C VAL A 156 1.17 14.28 -10.30
N LEU A 157 0.63 14.50 -11.50
CA LEU A 157 1.40 14.36 -12.75
C LEU A 157 2.52 15.39 -12.86
N THR A 158 2.29 16.63 -12.40
CA THR A 158 3.32 17.67 -12.33
C THR A 158 4.45 17.26 -11.40
N HIS A 159 4.13 16.83 -10.17
CA HIS A 159 5.16 16.38 -9.23
C HIS A 159 5.93 15.15 -9.72
N ARG A 160 5.26 14.22 -10.42
CA ARG A 160 5.92 13.08 -11.06
C ARG A 160 6.92 13.54 -12.13
N GLY A 161 6.52 14.48 -13.00
CA GLY A 161 7.38 15.03 -14.05
C GLY A 161 8.63 15.71 -13.48
N GLU A 162 8.45 16.57 -12.48
CA GLU A 162 9.56 17.27 -11.84
C GLU A 162 10.47 16.31 -11.06
N LEU A 163 9.91 15.31 -10.38
CA LEU A 163 10.68 14.27 -9.70
C LEU A 163 11.58 13.49 -10.68
N LEU A 164 11.02 13.02 -11.79
CA LEU A 164 11.78 12.27 -12.80
C LEU A 164 12.89 13.13 -13.42
N ASN A 165 12.61 14.42 -13.65
CA ASN A 165 13.61 15.36 -14.15
C ASN A 165 14.72 15.60 -13.10
N GLY A 166 14.35 15.82 -11.84
CA GLY A 166 15.28 16.01 -10.73
C GLY A 166 16.20 14.79 -10.52
N ILE A 167 15.64 13.58 -10.48
CA ILE A 167 16.41 12.33 -10.43
C ILE A 167 17.37 12.23 -11.61
N ARG A 168 16.92 12.54 -12.83
CA ARG A 168 17.78 12.50 -14.03
C ARG A 168 18.94 13.48 -13.95
N VAL A 169 18.69 14.70 -13.47
CA VAL A 169 19.74 15.72 -13.29
C VAL A 169 20.73 15.28 -12.22
N ASN A 170 20.25 14.79 -11.07
CA ASN A 170 21.09 14.30 -9.98
C ASN A 170 21.98 13.12 -10.42
N ILE A 171 21.43 12.19 -11.22
CA ILE A 171 22.18 11.05 -11.77
C ILE A 171 23.23 11.52 -12.80
N LYS A 172 22.88 12.44 -13.71
CA LYS A 172 23.84 12.94 -14.72
C LYS A 172 24.96 13.77 -14.10
N GLY A 173 24.66 14.52 -13.04
CA GLY A 173 25.61 15.35 -12.30
C GLY A 173 26.42 14.57 -11.26
N LEU A 174 26.25 13.25 -11.17
CA LEU A 174 26.78 12.44 -10.08
C LEU A 174 28.31 12.32 -10.14
N LYS A 175 28.99 13.22 -9.44
CA LYS A 175 30.45 13.17 -9.22
C LYS A 175 30.82 12.26 -8.04
N GLY A 176 29.90 12.09 -7.08
CA GLY A 176 30.09 11.40 -5.79
C GLY A 176 29.22 10.14 -5.62
N ALA A 177 29.09 9.66 -4.38
CA ALA A 177 28.02 8.72 -4.03
C ALA A 177 26.65 9.42 -4.10
N PRO A 178 25.57 8.69 -4.42
CA PRO A 178 24.22 9.27 -4.43
C PRO A 178 23.84 9.77 -3.03
N GLN A 179 23.15 10.91 -2.99
CA GLN A 179 22.63 11.47 -1.74
C GLN A 179 21.47 10.63 -1.22
N VAL A 180 21.33 10.58 0.12
CA VAL A 180 20.22 9.91 0.79
C VAL A 180 18.87 10.47 0.34
N SER A 181 18.77 11.78 0.08
CA SER A 181 17.57 12.42 -0.47
C SER A 181 17.17 11.84 -1.83
N THR A 182 18.15 11.63 -2.72
CA THR A 182 17.93 11.05 -4.05
C THR A 182 17.49 9.59 -3.95
N LEU A 183 18.13 8.79 -3.08
CA LEU A 183 17.70 7.40 -2.84
C LEU A 183 16.27 7.35 -2.28
N THR A 184 15.96 8.19 -1.30
CA THR A 184 14.63 8.27 -0.69
C THR A 184 13.58 8.69 -1.72
N ALA A 185 13.89 9.67 -2.57
CA ALA A 185 13.01 10.12 -3.65
C ALA A 185 12.74 9.01 -4.68
N MET A 186 13.75 8.20 -5.01
CA MET A 186 13.59 7.02 -5.88
C MET A 186 12.72 5.94 -5.23
N LEU A 187 12.88 5.70 -3.93
CA LEU A 187 12.02 4.76 -3.19
C LEU A 187 10.57 5.23 -3.20
N LEU A 188 10.31 6.52 -2.93
CA LEU A 188 8.97 7.09 -2.96
C LEU A 188 8.33 7.03 -4.35
N LEU A 189 9.14 7.18 -5.40
CA LEU A 189 8.68 6.98 -6.78
C LEU A 189 8.24 5.53 -7.03
N ILE A 190 9.02 4.53 -6.61
CA ILE A 190 8.61 3.12 -6.68
C ILE A 190 7.29 2.95 -5.93
N GLY A 191 7.22 3.54 -4.73
CA GLY A 191 6.04 3.75 -3.89
C GLY A 191 4.78 4.16 -4.66
N TYR A 192 4.94 5.19 -5.47
CA TYR A 192 3.90 5.76 -6.29
C TYR A 192 3.51 4.84 -7.46
N GLU A 193 4.48 4.28 -8.17
CA GLU A 193 4.24 3.51 -9.40
C GLU A 193 3.37 2.28 -9.14
N TYR A 194 3.56 1.54 -8.04
CA TYR A 194 2.67 0.40 -7.74
C TYR A 194 1.26 0.80 -7.28
N ARG A 195 1.04 2.03 -6.79
CA ARG A 195 -0.29 2.52 -6.39
C ARG A 195 -1.13 2.95 -7.59
N ILE A 196 -0.50 3.44 -8.66
CA ILE A 196 -1.18 3.89 -9.88
C ILE A 196 -1.21 2.82 -10.96
N ASP A 197 -0.08 2.15 -11.14
CA ASP A 197 0.19 1.28 -12.29
C ASP A 197 0.61 -0.11 -11.80
N GLY A 198 -0.03 -0.62 -10.73
CA GLY A 198 0.23 -1.94 -10.12
C GLY A 198 0.18 -3.14 -11.08
N ALA A 199 -0.16 -2.93 -12.35
CA ALA A 199 -0.12 -3.91 -13.44
C ALA A 199 1.15 -3.83 -14.32
N ASN A 200 1.96 -2.77 -14.25
CA ASN A 200 3.13 -2.55 -15.10
C ASN A 200 4.44 -2.89 -14.37
N SER A 201 4.65 -4.19 -14.19
CA SER A 201 5.84 -4.74 -13.55
C SER A 201 7.16 -4.26 -14.16
N ASP A 202 7.19 -3.94 -15.45
CA ASP A 202 8.39 -3.49 -16.17
C ASP A 202 8.87 -2.11 -15.69
N THR A 203 7.94 -1.16 -15.50
CA THR A 203 8.27 0.19 -15.02
C THR A 203 8.79 0.13 -13.58
N ILE A 204 8.13 -0.64 -12.72
CA ILE A 204 8.53 -0.83 -11.33
C ILE A 204 9.91 -1.51 -11.27
N ALA A 205 10.12 -2.58 -12.06
CA ALA A 205 11.41 -3.27 -12.15
C ALA A 205 12.53 -2.35 -12.66
N ALA A 206 12.25 -1.46 -13.62
CA ALA A 206 13.21 -0.48 -14.11
C ALA A 206 13.63 0.50 -13.00
N HIS A 207 12.69 1.00 -12.20
CA HIS A 207 13.01 1.87 -11.07
C HIS A 207 13.82 1.15 -10.00
N ILE A 208 13.46 -0.08 -9.65
CA ILE A 208 14.22 -0.89 -8.68
C ILE A 208 15.64 -1.15 -9.20
N SER A 209 15.80 -1.55 -10.46
CA SER A 209 17.11 -1.72 -11.11
C SER A 209 17.96 -0.44 -11.09
N GLY A 210 17.31 0.72 -11.26
CA GLY A 210 17.94 2.03 -11.07
C GLY A 210 18.49 2.22 -9.66
N VAL A 211 17.69 1.90 -8.65
CA VAL A 211 18.10 1.98 -7.23
C VAL A 211 19.25 1.01 -6.94
N GLN A 212 19.21 -0.22 -7.46
CA GLN A 212 20.32 -1.18 -7.32
C GLN A 212 21.62 -0.66 -7.92
N THR A 213 21.53 0.02 -9.07
CA THR A 213 22.70 0.63 -9.70
C THR A 213 23.31 1.70 -8.79
N MET A 214 22.46 2.50 -8.14
CA MET A 214 22.90 3.49 -7.14
C MET A 214 23.53 2.84 -5.91
N MET A 215 22.99 1.71 -5.43
CA MET A 215 23.59 0.95 -4.32
C MET A 215 24.97 0.38 -4.68
N LYS A 216 25.12 -0.20 -5.87
CA LYS A 216 26.41 -0.70 -6.36
C LYS A 216 27.45 0.43 -6.41
N LEU A 217 27.05 1.64 -6.80
CA LEU A 217 27.91 2.82 -6.78
C LEU A 217 28.30 3.26 -5.36
N CYS A 218 27.38 3.21 -4.38
CA CYS A 218 27.72 3.47 -2.98
C CYS A 218 28.81 2.50 -2.50
N LYS A 219 28.60 1.21 -2.75
CA LYS A 219 29.54 0.15 -2.36
C LYS A 219 30.90 0.30 -3.05
N ALA A 220 30.92 0.57 -4.36
CA ALA A 220 32.16 0.78 -5.12
C ALA A 220 32.97 1.99 -4.62
N ARG A 221 32.30 2.95 -3.96
CA ARG A 221 32.91 4.16 -3.40
C ARG A 221 33.14 4.08 -1.89
N ASN A 222 32.97 2.89 -1.28
CA ASN A 222 33.08 2.67 0.16
C ASN A 222 32.20 3.60 1.02
N VAL A 223 31.05 4.01 0.49
CA VAL A 223 30.04 4.76 1.26
C VAL A 223 29.04 3.76 1.83
N ALA A 224 29.05 3.63 3.16
CA ALA A 224 28.06 2.84 3.86
C ALA A 224 26.68 3.52 3.78
N LEU A 225 25.66 2.76 3.41
CA LEU A 225 24.28 3.21 3.51
C LEU A 225 23.85 3.11 4.97
N ILE A 226 23.18 4.15 5.47
CA ILE A 226 22.55 4.11 6.79
C ILE A 226 21.48 3.01 6.84
N ASP A 227 21.31 2.38 8.00
CA ASP A 227 20.49 1.19 8.17
C ASP A 227 19.02 1.43 7.80
N GLU A 228 18.51 2.64 7.99
CA GLU A 228 17.16 3.05 7.64
C GLU A 228 16.91 2.96 6.14
N VAL A 229 17.88 3.38 5.32
CA VAL A 229 17.78 3.29 3.85
C VAL A 229 17.84 1.83 3.43
N GLN A 230 18.67 1.00 4.06
CA GLN A 230 18.74 -0.42 3.76
C GLN A 230 17.44 -1.15 4.11
N ARG A 231 16.81 -0.83 5.24
CA ARG A 231 15.49 -1.36 5.64
C ARG A 231 14.40 -0.92 4.68
N ALA A 232 14.34 0.37 4.31
CA ALA A 232 13.35 0.88 3.36
C ALA A 232 13.51 0.22 1.97
N LEU A 233 14.75 -0.02 1.54
CA LEU A 233 15.06 -0.77 0.31
C LEU A 233 14.54 -2.20 0.36
N PHE A 234 14.79 -2.92 1.46
CA PHE A 234 14.31 -4.28 1.64
C PHE A 234 12.79 -4.38 1.51
N TRP A 235 12.06 -3.50 2.20
CA TRP A 235 10.60 -3.48 2.16
C TRP A 235 10.06 -3.08 0.79
N GLN A 236 10.67 -2.09 0.13
CA GLN A 236 10.30 -1.69 -1.23
C GLN A 236 10.48 -2.83 -2.24
N ASP A 237 11.61 -3.54 -2.18
CA ASP A 237 11.85 -4.70 -3.03
C ASP A 237 10.85 -5.84 -2.75
N LEU A 238 10.55 -6.08 -1.47
CA LEU A 238 9.62 -7.14 -1.04
C LEU A 238 8.22 -6.91 -1.57
N LEU A 239 7.68 -5.72 -1.32
CA LEU A 239 6.32 -5.39 -1.70
C LEU A 239 6.18 -5.25 -3.21
N SER A 240 7.20 -4.74 -3.90
CA SER A 240 7.19 -4.70 -5.36
C SER A 240 7.07 -6.11 -5.96
N CYS A 241 7.76 -7.10 -5.38
CA CYS A 241 7.62 -8.49 -5.82
C CYS A 241 6.24 -9.08 -5.48
N LEU A 242 5.74 -8.85 -4.26
CA LEU A 242 4.42 -9.30 -3.83
C LEU A 242 3.32 -8.78 -4.76
N MET A 243 3.33 -7.47 -5.03
CA MET A 243 2.25 -6.76 -5.72
C MET A 243 2.34 -6.86 -7.23
N ALA A 244 3.53 -6.60 -7.79
CA ALA A 244 3.73 -6.49 -9.24
C ALA A 244 4.53 -7.66 -9.83
N GLY A 245 4.93 -8.65 -9.02
CA GLY A 245 5.69 -9.81 -9.51
C GLY A 245 7.09 -9.47 -10.01
N THR A 246 7.66 -8.34 -9.57
CA THR A 246 9.02 -7.95 -9.96
C THR A 246 10.04 -9.00 -9.48
N PRO A 247 11.18 -9.15 -10.17
CA PRO A 247 12.28 -9.96 -9.65
C PRO A 247 12.71 -9.47 -8.27
N ARG A 248 12.91 -10.39 -7.32
CA ARG A 248 13.46 -10.09 -6.00
C ARG A 248 14.95 -9.86 -6.10
N PHE A 249 15.43 -8.86 -5.35
CA PHE A 249 16.83 -8.47 -5.35
C PHE A 249 17.49 -8.53 -3.98
N LEU A 250 16.71 -8.31 -2.93
CA LEU A 250 17.14 -8.41 -1.54
C LEU A 250 16.43 -9.59 -0.91
N SER A 251 17.16 -10.38 -0.13
CA SER A 251 16.62 -11.47 0.66
C SER A 251 16.76 -11.15 2.14
N HIS A 252 15.91 -11.76 2.97
CA HIS A 252 16.12 -11.73 4.42
C HIS A 252 17.52 -12.22 4.83
N ARG A 253 18.14 -13.08 4.03
CA ARG A 253 19.49 -13.62 4.27
C ARG A 253 20.61 -12.58 4.15
N ASP A 254 20.34 -11.47 3.46
CA ASP A 254 21.32 -10.39 3.30
C ASP A 254 21.45 -9.55 4.59
N PHE A 255 20.53 -9.71 5.54
CA PHE A 255 20.45 -8.97 6.79
C PHE A 255 20.69 -9.89 7.98
N LYS A 256 21.77 -9.65 8.73
CA LYS A 256 22.11 -10.49 9.90
C LYS A 256 21.00 -10.50 10.95
N ASP A 257 20.37 -9.35 11.15
CA ASP A 257 19.34 -9.16 12.18
C ASP A 257 18.02 -9.86 11.84
N PHE A 258 17.78 -10.22 10.57
CA PHE A 258 16.57 -10.92 10.14
C PHE A 258 16.66 -12.43 10.36
N ASN A 259 17.77 -12.95 10.89
CA ASN A 259 17.90 -14.37 11.21
C ASN A 259 17.16 -14.79 12.50
N VAL A 260 16.47 -13.86 13.17
CA VAL A 260 15.97 -14.00 14.54
C VAL A 260 14.61 -14.71 14.66
N ALA A 261 14.05 -15.31 13.60
CA ALA A 261 12.79 -16.06 13.75
C ALA A 261 12.87 -17.26 14.72
N ARG A 262 14.09 -17.69 15.11
CA ARG A 262 14.33 -18.87 15.94
C ARG A 262 15.15 -18.53 17.18
N GLY A 263 14.47 -18.28 18.30
CA GLY A 263 15.06 -18.57 19.59
C GLY A 263 15.31 -20.08 19.68
N VAL A 264 16.57 -20.50 19.84
CA VAL A 264 17.03 -21.90 19.82
C VAL A 264 16.22 -22.81 20.77
N ASP A 265 15.64 -22.24 21.82
CA ASP A 265 14.92 -23.00 22.86
C ASP A 265 13.40 -23.14 22.64
N GLN A 266 12.78 -22.38 21.73
CA GLN A 266 11.30 -22.36 21.58
C GLN A 266 10.79 -23.15 20.35
N THR A 267 11.65 -23.45 19.37
CA THR A 267 11.24 -24.01 18.08
C THR A 267 10.86 -25.49 18.08
N ASN A 268 11.32 -26.26 19.07
CA ASN A 268 11.07 -27.70 19.09
C ASN A 268 9.65 -28.08 19.56
N GLY A 269 8.88 -27.13 20.11
CA GLY A 269 7.52 -27.36 20.61
C GLY A 269 6.39 -27.05 19.62
N PHE A 270 6.59 -26.11 18.68
CA PHE A 270 5.52 -25.65 17.81
C PHE A 270 5.28 -26.60 16.62
N LYS A 271 4.03 -27.06 16.52
CA LYS A 271 3.54 -27.87 15.41
C LYS A 271 2.97 -26.95 14.34
N VAL A 272 2.91 -27.46 13.11
CA VAL A 272 2.18 -26.75 12.05
C VAL A 272 0.70 -26.67 12.44
N PRO A 273 0.00 -25.54 12.18
CA PRO A 273 -1.42 -25.45 12.50
C PRO A 273 -2.20 -26.60 11.87
N SER A 274 -3.03 -27.27 12.66
CA SER A 274 -3.66 -28.54 12.30
C SER A 274 -4.57 -28.43 11.07
N GLY A 275 -5.16 -27.26 10.83
CA GLY A 275 -6.00 -26.98 9.67
C GLY A 275 -5.27 -27.11 8.32
N PHE A 276 -3.93 -27.04 8.31
CA PHE A 276 -3.13 -27.20 7.09
C PHE A 276 -2.56 -28.62 6.89
N VAL A 277 -2.72 -29.54 7.86
CA VAL A 277 -2.03 -30.84 7.86
C VAL A 277 -2.35 -31.67 6.62
N SER A 278 -3.60 -31.67 6.16
CA SER A 278 -4.02 -32.39 4.94
C SER A 278 -3.41 -31.81 3.66
N SER A 279 -3.05 -30.53 3.65
CA SER A 279 -2.52 -29.83 2.47
C SER A 279 -1.02 -30.05 2.24
N PHE A 280 -0.24 -30.37 3.27
CA PHE A 280 1.22 -30.52 3.15
C PHE A 280 1.70 -31.77 2.40
N VAL A 281 0.81 -32.70 2.07
CA VAL A 281 1.17 -33.82 1.17
C VAL A 281 1.67 -33.28 -0.18
N HIS A 282 1.18 -32.11 -0.59
CA HIS A 282 1.48 -31.53 -1.90
C HIS A 282 2.10 -30.13 -1.85
N TRP A 283 2.18 -29.50 -0.69
CA TRP A 283 2.76 -28.16 -0.54
C TRP A 283 4.25 -28.21 -0.18
N PRO A 284 5.02 -27.16 -0.55
CA PRO A 284 6.43 -27.08 -0.21
C PRO A 284 6.67 -27.13 1.31
N GLN A 285 7.62 -27.95 1.74
CA GLN A 285 8.01 -28.07 3.15
C GLN A 285 8.40 -26.71 3.77
N GLU A 286 8.97 -25.82 2.97
CA GLU A 286 9.32 -24.47 3.39
C GLU A 286 8.11 -23.67 3.86
N PHE A 287 6.93 -23.84 3.23
CA PHE A 287 5.71 -23.17 3.68
C PHE A 287 5.26 -23.67 5.07
N ALA A 288 5.41 -24.98 5.34
CA ALA A 288 5.13 -25.54 6.66
C ALA A 288 6.04 -24.93 7.74
N LEU A 289 7.32 -24.70 7.43
CA LEU A 289 8.26 -24.05 8.34
C LEU A 289 7.88 -22.59 8.58
N VAL A 290 7.49 -21.86 7.54
CA VAL A 290 7.02 -20.47 7.67
C VAL A 290 5.79 -20.40 8.58
N LEU A 291 4.81 -21.29 8.41
CA LEU A 291 3.61 -21.32 9.25
C LEU A 291 3.91 -21.65 10.72
N LYS A 292 4.90 -22.51 11.00
CA LYS A 292 5.38 -22.76 12.37
C LYS A 292 5.98 -21.50 12.99
N ASP A 293 6.85 -20.81 12.25
CA ASP A 293 7.53 -19.61 12.73
C ASP A 293 6.49 -18.47 12.96
N LEU A 294 5.50 -18.35 12.08
CA LEU A 294 4.38 -17.42 12.23
C LEU A 294 3.50 -17.76 13.46
N GLN A 295 3.14 -19.04 13.64
CA GLN A 295 2.38 -19.46 14.82
C GLN A 295 3.13 -19.18 16.12
N SER A 296 4.44 -19.40 16.15
CA SER A 296 5.29 -19.07 17.29
C SER A 296 5.29 -17.57 17.57
N LEU A 297 5.36 -16.74 16.53
CA LEU A 297 5.28 -15.29 16.67
C LEU A 297 3.91 -14.84 17.22
N CYS A 298 2.81 -15.36 16.67
CA CYS A 298 1.46 -15.09 17.18
C CYS A 298 1.33 -15.46 18.67
N HIS A 299 1.83 -16.64 19.07
CA HIS A 299 1.78 -17.07 20.47
C HIS A 299 2.62 -16.18 21.39
N ARG A 300 3.80 -15.73 20.94
CA ARG A 300 4.62 -14.76 21.69
C ARG A 300 3.84 -13.46 21.89
N ILE A 301 3.20 -12.94 20.84
CA ILE A 301 2.40 -11.71 20.93
C ILE A 301 1.23 -11.89 21.90
N ASP A 302 0.44 -12.96 21.76
CA ASP A 302 -0.71 -13.20 22.65
C ASP A 302 -0.28 -13.33 24.13
N SER A 303 0.88 -13.96 24.38
CA SER A 303 1.45 -14.11 25.72
C SER A 303 1.99 -12.79 26.31
N HIS A 304 2.51 -11.90 25.47
CA HIS A 304 3.13 -10.63 25.90
C HIS A 304 2.14 -9.47 25.95
N CYS A 305 1.14 -9.43 25.08
CA CYS A 305 0.25 -8.29 24.88
C CYS A 305 -1.20 -8.56 25.31
N GLY A 306 -1.53 -9.76 25.80
CA GLY A 306 -2.87 -10.10 26.29
C GLY A 306 -3.39 -9.21 27.43
N ALA A 307 -4.60 -9.53 27.92
CA ALA A 307 -5.53 -8.69 28.71
C ALA A 307 -5.00 -7.82 29.88
N GLU A 308 -3.74 -7.95 30.31
CA GLU A 308 -3.15 -7.16 31.41
C GLU A 308 -1.68 -6.74 31.17
N ARG A 309 -1.19 -6.66 29.92
CA ARG A 309 0.25 -6.43 29.65
C ARG A 309 0.56 -5.33 28.61
N SER A 310 1.84 -4.96 28.57
CA SER A 310 2.40 -3.79 27.90
C SER A 310 1.96 -3.62 26.44
N PRO A 311 1.83 -2.36 25.95
CA PRO A 311 1.51 -2.09 24.55
C PRO A 311 2.49 -2.77 23.58
N LEU A 312 1.96 -3.26 22.45
CA LEU A 312 2.73 -3.84 21.34
C LEU A 312 3.86 -2.93 20.84
N ASP A 313 3.72 -1.61 21.03
CA ASP A 313 4.66 -0.58 20.60
C ASP A 313 6.09 -0.75 21.20
N ILE A 314 6.25 -1.66 22.18
CA ILE A 314 7.52 -1.95 22.87
C ILE A 314 8.03 -3.38 22.54
N PHE A 315 7.27 -4.20 21.82
CA PHE A 315 7.65 -5.59 21.51
C PHE A 315 8.32 -5.70 20.12
N PRO A 316 9.64 -5.92 20.03
CA PRO A 316 10.35 -5.88 18.76
C PRO A 316 10.09 -7.14 17.93
N ILE A 317 9.15 -7.07 16.98
CA ILE A 317 8.83 -8.17 16.06
C ILE A 317 9.29 -7.93 14.63
N ASP A 318 9.84 -6.75 14.34
CA ASP A 318 10.16 -6.30 12.98
C ASP A 318 11.03 -7.28 12.20
N ASN A 319 12.05 -7.84 12.84
CA ASN A 319 12.99 -8.73 12.20
C ASN A 319 12.38 -10.11 11.93
N ASP A 320 11.53 -10.60 12.85
CA ASP A 320 10.79 -11.85 12.69
C ASP A 320 9.76 -11.71 11.56
N GLN A 321 9.07 -10.58 11.54
CA GLN A 321 8.12 -10.22 10.51
C GLN A 321 8.81 -10.13 9.14
N ALA A 322 9.93 -9.42 9.03
CA ALA A 322 10.71 -9.31 7.81
C ALA A 322 11.19 -10.68 7.29
N ASN A 323 11.60 -11.59 8.19
CA ASN A 323 11.99 -12.95 7.83
C ASN A 323 10.82 -13.74 7.24
N ILE A 324 9.70 -13.80 7.96
CA ILE A 324 8.50 -14.55 7.57
C ILE A 324 7.94 -14.01 6.25
N GLU A 325 7.75 -12.70 6.14
CA GLU A 325 7.21 -12.05 4.94
C GLU A 325 8.14 -12.24 3.73
N SER A 326 9.46 -12.18 3.91
CA SER A 326 10.40 -12.49 2.83
C SER A 326 10.25 -13.91 2.33
N ARG A 327 10.09 -14.90 3.23
CA ARG A 327 9.98 -16.32 2.84
C ARG A 327 8.65 -16.61 2.16
N LEU A 328 7.56 -15.99 2.61
CA LEU A 328 6.25 -16.04 1.94
C LEU A 328 6.34 -15.51 0.52
N VAL A 329 6.95 -14.35 0.31
CA VAL A 329 7.11 -13.75 -1.03
C VAL A 329 8.06 -14.56 -1.91
N ASP A 330 9.12 -15.14 -1.35
CA ASP A 330 10.02 -16.02 -2.10
C ASP A 330 9.28 -17.27 -2.61
N LEU A 331 8.42 -17.89 -1.78
CA LEU A 331 7.56 -19.01 -2.17
C LEU A 331 6.57 -18.60 -3.26
N LEU A 332 5.90 -17.47 -3.09
CA LEU A 332 4.97 -16.91 -4.07
C LEU A 332 5.65 -16.67 -5.43
N SER A 333 6.84 -16.04 -5.41
CA SER A 333 7.65 -15.77 -6.60
C SER A 333 8.11 -17.04 -7.30
N GLN A 334 8.48 -18.09 -6.55
CA GLN A 334 8.84 -19.38 -7.12
C GLN A 334 7.64 -20.04 -7.80
N LYS A 335 6.46 -20.02 -7.15
CA LYS A 335 5.22 -20.57 -7.71
C LYS A 335 4.82 -19.86 -9.01
N ARG A 336 4.82 -18.53 -9.03
CA ARG A 336 4.51 -17.72 -10.22
C ARG A 336 5.45 -17.98 -11.40
N ARG A 337 6.71 -18.35 -11.14
CA ARG A 337 7.69 -18.72 -12.18
C ARG A 337 7.52 -20.15 -12.69
N SER A 338 7.10 -21.07 -11.82
CA SER A 338 6.86 -22.47 -12.14
C SER A 338 5.51 -22.64 -12.84
N LYS A 339 5.42 -22.27 -14.13
CA LYS A 339 4.20 -22.34 -14.97
C LYS A 339 3.56 -23.74 -15.10
N GLN A 340 4.14 -24.78 -14.50
CA GLN A 340 3.75 -26.18 -14.66
C GLN A 340 2.78 -26.69 -13.58
N ASP A 341 2.56 -25.95 -12.50
CA ASP A 341 1.67 -26.36 -11.43
C ASP A 341 0.99 -25.12 -10.84
N THR A 342 -0.26 -24.86 -11.24
CA THR A 342 -1.10 -23.81 -10.63
C THR A 342 -1.88 -24.46 -9.50
N ASP A 343 -1.46 -24.21 -8.26
CA ASP A 343 -2.23 -24.54 -7.07
C ASP A 343 -2.74 -23.23 -6.45
N PRO A 344 -3.98 -22.80 -6.79
CA PRO A 344 -4.55 -21.56 -6.29
C PRO A 344 -4.75 -21.58 -4.77
N TRP A 345 -4.87 -22.76 -4.15
CA TRP A 345 -4.99 -22.88 -2.70
C TRP A 345 -3.71 -22.51 -1.98
N LEU A 346 -2.57 -22.98 -2.49
CA LEU A 346 -1.27 -22.58 -1.96
C LEU A 346 -1.06 -21.07 -2.11
N GLU A 347 -1.36 -20.51 -3.29
CA GLU A 347 -1.20 -19.08 -3.52
C GLU A 347 -2.10 -18.23 -2.60
N ALA A 348 -3.38 -18.60 -2.47
CA ALA A 348 -4.31 -17.94 -1.56
C ALA A 348 -3.86 -18.06 -0.09
N SER A 349 -3.33 -19.22 0.30
CA SER A 349 -2.83 -19.46 1.66
C SER A 349 -1.58 -18.64 1.97
N ILE A 350 -0.67 -18.48 1.00
CA ILE A 350 0.50 -17.61 1.14
C ILE A 350 0.06 -16.15 1.31
N LEU A 351 -0.88 -15.66 0.49
CA LEU A 351 -1.40 -14.30 0.59
C LEU A 351 -2.08 -14.05 1.95
N CYS A 352 -2.91 -14.99 2.41
CA CYS A 352 -3.61 -14.86 3.68
C CYS A 352 -2.65 -14.93 4.88
N ALA A 353 -1.63 -15.81 4.83
CA ALA A 353 -0.56 -15.84 5.82
C ALA A 353 0.26 -14.54 5.83
N TYR A 354 0.46 -13.91 4.66
CA TYR A 354 1.09 -12.60 4.56
C TYR A 354 0.25 -11.53 5.26
N VAL A 355 -1.07 -11.49 5.01
CA VAL A 355 -2.00 -10.58 5.70
C VAL A 355 -1.96 -10.77 7.22
N CYS A 356 -1.96 -12.03 7.68
CA CYS A 356 -1.82 -12.36 9.09
C CYS A 356 -0.54 -11.75 9.68
N THR A 357 0.59 -11.98 9.02
CA THR A 357 1.91 -11.52 9.46
C THR A 357 2.00 -9.99 9.45
N TYR A 358 1.52 -9.35 8.39
CA TYR A 358 1.53 -7.90 8.23
C TYR A 358 0.74 -7.19 9.33
N LYS A 359 -0.38 -7.78 9.76
CA LYS A 359 -1.25 -7.23 10.83
C LYS A 359 -0.81 -7.59 12.24
N LEU A 360 0.33 -8.29 12.42
CA LEU A 360 0.89 -8.53 13.76
C LEU A 360 1.52 -7.28 14.37
N SER A 361 2.15 -6.42 13.57
CA SER A 361 2.75 -5.17 14.05
C SER A 361 1.79 -4.00 13.85
N THR A 362 1.56 -3.25 14.92
CA THR A 362 0.97 -1.91 14.86
C THR A 362 2.05 -0.82 14.64
N GLY A 363 3.33 -1.20 14.68
CA GLY A 363 4.45 -0.26 14.71
C GLY A 363 5.04 0.10 13.36
N ILE A 364 5.20 -0.89 12.46
CA ILE A 364 5.89 -0.62 11.18
C ILE A 364 4.89 -0.05 10.16
N TRP A 365 3.72 -0.69 10.01
CA TRP A 365 2.73 -0.33 9.00
C TRP A 365 1.31 -0.42 9.59
N MET A 366 0.69 0.72 9.85
CA MET A 366 -0.72 0.78 10.27
C MET A 366 -1.70 0.82 9.11
N GLY A 367 -1.20 0.76 7.87
CA GLY A 367 -2.03 0.96 6.70
C GLY A 367 -2.87 -0.24 6.31
N CYS A 368 -3.81 0.08 5.43
CA CYS A 368 -4.75 -0.87 4.86
C CYS A 368 -4.34 -1.31 3.45
N PHE A 369 -3.34 -0.66 2.82
CA PHE A 369 -3.02 -0.86 1.41
C PHE A 369 -2.55 -2.29 1.08
N ILE A 370 -1.57 -2.83 1.81
CA ILE A 370 -1.06 -4.18 1.53
C ILE A 370 -2.12 -5.28 1.77
N PRO A 371 -2.88 -5.27 2.89
CA PRO A 371 -4.02 -6.16 3.07
C PRO A 371 -5.05 -6.10 1.93
N GLU A 372 -5.35 -4.90 1.42
CA GLU A 372 -6.29 -4.70 0.32
C GLU A 372 -5.79 -5.31 -0.99
N ILE A 373 -4.49 -5.17 -1.29
CA ILE A 373 -3.88 -5.78 -2.48
C ILE A 373 -3.90 -7.30 -2.36
N CYS A 374 -3.50 -7.87 -1.22
CA CYS A 374 -3.54 -9.31 -0.99
C CYS A 374 -4.97 -9.85 -1.13
N THR A 375 -5.94 -9.12 -0.61
CA THR A 375 -7.36 -9.46 -0.70
C THR A 375 -7.87 -9.40 -2.14
N THR A 376 -7.47 -8.40 -2.91
CA THR A 376 -7.82 -8.29 -4.33
C THR A 376 -7.25 -9.47 -5.13
N GLN A 377 -5.98 -9.85 -4.88
CA GLN A 377 -5.37 -11.02 -5.51
C GLN A 377 -6.08 -12.32 -5.10
N LEU A 378 -6.44 -12.46 -3.82
CA LEU A 378 -7.19 -13.62 -3.32
C LEU A 378 -8.56 -13.74 -4.00
N LEU A 379 -9.31 -12.66 -4.14
CA LEU A 379 -10.59 -12.64 -4.88
C LEU A 379 -10.43 -13.05 -6.35
N GLY A 380 -9.28 -12.74 -6.97
CA GLY A 380 -8.95 -13.21 -8.32
C GLY A 380 -8.60 -14.71 -8.40
N LEU A 381 -8.12 -15.30 -7.30
CA LEU A 381 -7.77 -16.72 -7.21
C LEU A 381 -8.97 -17.61 -6.90
N ILE A 382 -9.95 -17.14 -6.13
CA ILE A 382 -11.10 -17.96 -5.72
C ILE A 382 -11.85 -18.60 -6.90
N PRO A 383 -12.16 -17.88 -8.00
CA PRO A 383 -12.80 -18.50 -9.16
C PRO A 383 -11.98 -19.59 -9.85
N GLN A 384 -10.67 -19.65 -9.59
CA GLN A 384 -9.74 -20.63 -10.16
C GLN A 384 -9.59 -21.87 -9.28
N ILE A 385 -10.12 -21.82 -8.05
CA ILE A 385 -10.07 -22.94 -7.11
C ILE A 385 -11.05 -24.02 -7.60
N PRO A 386 -10.58 -25.23 -7.95
CA PRO A 386 -11.46 -26.32 -8.37
C PRO A 386 -12.22 -26.89 -7.16
N LEU A 387 -13.49 -26.48 -7.00
CA LEU A 387 -14.37 -26.93 -5.92
C LEU A 387 -14.68 -28.44 -5.97
N ASP A 388 -14.61 -29.05 -7.16
CA ASP A 388 -14.95 -30.46 -7.40
C ASP A 388 -13.73 -31.39 -7.42
N SER A 389 -12.52 -30.87 -7.20
CA SER A 389 -11.34 -31.73 -7.19
C SER A 389 -11.23 -32.45 -5.84
N HIS A 390 -10.78 -33.69 -5.90
CA HIS A 390 -10.38 -34.58 -4.81
C HIS A 390 -9.36 -33.95 -3.84
N TRP A 391 -8.83 -32.77 -4.19
CA TRP A 391 -8.24 -31.82 -3.27
C TRP A 391 -9.36 -31.04 -2.57
N THR A 392 -9.82 -31.57 -1.44
CA THR A 392 -10.55 -30.78 -0.45
C THR A 392 -9.55 -30.27 0.58
N PRO A 393 -8.91 -29.12 0.37
CA PRO A 393 -8.69 -28.24 1.50
C PRO A 393 -10.06 -28.02 2.12
N ALA A 394 -10.14 -28.32 3.42
CA ALA A 394 -11.40 -28.36 4.13
C ALA A 394 -12.19 -27.08 3.86
N PRO A 395 -13.53 -27.13 3.84
CA PRO A 395 -14.36 -25.92 3.88
C PRO A 395 -13.82 -24.90 4.90
N ASP A 396 -13.20 -25.37 5.98
CA ASP A 396 -12.50 -24.58 6.98
C ASP A 396 -11.29 -23.77 6.49
N LEU A 397 -10.53 -24.24 5.50
CA LEU A 397 -9.48 -23.40 4.89
C LEU A 397 -10.10 -22.25 4.11
N LEU A 398 -11.13 -22.50 3.30
CA LEU A 398 -11.82 -21.42 2.57
C LEU A 398 -12.45 -20.41 3.53
N LYS A 399 -13.06 -20.89 4.62
CA LYS A 399 -13.57 -20.04 5.70
C LYS A 399 -12.46 -19.17 6.28
N TRP A 400 -11.32 -19.75 6.63
CA TRP A 400 -10.17 -19.02 7.16
C TRP A 400 -9.69 -17.94 6.18
N LEU A 401 -9.51 -18.29 4.90
CA LEU A 401 -9.11 -17.36 3.84
C LEU A 401 -10.04 -16.15 3.73
N LEU A 402 -11.35 -16.40 3.67
CA LEU A 402 -12.37 -15.36 3.49
C LEU A 402 -12.52 -14.48 4.74
N LEU A 403 -12.59 -15.08 5.94
CA LEU A 403 -12.80 -14.34 7.18
C LEU A 403 -11.59 -13.51 7.58
N VAL A 404 -10.37 -14.04 7.41
CA VAL A 404 -9.15 -13.28 7.69
C VAL A 404 -9.02 -12.10 6.73
N CYS A 405 -9.11 -12.32 5.42
CA CYS A 405 -8.96 -11.23 4.46
C CYS A 405 -10.09 -10.18 4.57
N GLY A 406 -11.33 -10.61 4.82
CA GLY A 406 -12.45 -9.70 5.06
C GLY A 406 -12.33 -8.91 6.36
N GLY A 407 -11.90 -9.57 7.44
CA GLY A 407 -11.67 -8.93 8.74
C GLY A 407 -10.49 -7.96 8.77
N MET A 408 -9.41 -8.26 8.04
CA MET A 408 -8.17 -7.47 8.05
C MET A 408 -8.13 -6.34 7.02
N THR A 409 -9.08 -6.30 6.09
CA THR A 409 -9.20 -5.24 5.07
C THR A 409 -10.16 -4.17 5.55
N ASP A 410 -9.84 -2.88 5.43
CA ASP A 410 -10.74 -1.79 5.85
C ASP A 410 -11.66 -1.28 4.73
N ARG A 411 -11.35 -1.64 3.47
CA ARG A 411 -12.09 -1.23 2.27
C ARG A 411 -13.41 -1.98 2.09
N LYS A 412 -14.51 -1.20 2.07
CA LYS A 412 -15.87 -1.73 1.91
C LYS A 412 -16.09 -2.42 0.57
N ASP A 413 -15.52 -1.89 -0.51
CA ASP A 413 -15.63 -2.44 -1.86
C ASP A 413 -14.99 -3.82 -2.01
N LEU A 414 -14.01 -4.16 -1.16
CA LEU A 414 -13.42 -5.49 -1.08
C LEU A 414 -14.14 -6.39 -0.06
N ARG A 415 -14.68 -5.84 1.03
CA ARG A 415 -15.46 -6.61 2.01
C ARG A 415 -16.76 -7.18 1.44
N ILE A 416 -17.46 -6.43 0.59
CA ILE A 416 -18.74 -6.85 -0.01
C ILE A 416 -18.61 -8.17 -0.81
N PRO A 417 -17.69 -8.30 -1.79
CA PRO A 417 -17.56 -9.56 -2.54
C PRO A 417 -17.12 -10.74 -1.67
N ILE A 418 -16.30 -10.51 -0.63
CA ILE A 418 -15.96 -11.56 0.34
C ILE A 418 -17.19 -12.01 1.12
N ALA A 419 -18.00 -11.06 1.60
CA ALA A 419 -19.25 -11.36 2.29
C ALA A 419 -20.23 -12.14 1.40
N ALA A 420 -20.34 -11.77 0.12
CA ALA A 420 -21.15 -12.49 -0.85
C ALA A 420 -20.67 -13.94 -1.03
N LEU A 421 -19.36 -14.14 -1.20
CA LEU A 421 -18.78 -15.49 -1.29
C LEU A 421 -19.00 -16.32 -0.01
N LEU A 422 -18.91 -15.70 1.17
CA LEU A 422 -19.21 -16.37 2.43
C LEU A 422 -20.67 -16.83 2.52
N LEU A 423 -21.62 -15.98 2.10
CA LEU A 423 -23.05 -16.31 2.10
C LEU A 423 -23.40 -17.36 1.03
N GLU A 424 -22.75 -17.32 -0.12
CA GLU A 424 -22.95 -18.27 -1.22
C GLU A 424 -22.40 -19.66 -0.89
N MET A 425 -21.19 -19.72 -0.32
CA MET A 425 -20.50 -20.98 -0.04
C MET A 425 -20.91 -21.62 1.28
N PHE A 426 -21.45 -20.83 2.23
CA PHE A 426 -21.85 -21.31 3.56
C PHE A 426 -23.24 -20.82 3.99
N PRO A 427 -24.30 -21.10 3.21
CA PRO A 427 -25.65 -20.56 3.46
C PRO A 427 -26.27 -21.09 4.77
N ASP A 428 -26.02 -22.36 5.12
CA ASP A 428 -26.69 -23.03 6.23
C ASP A 428 -25.85 -23.15 7.51
N SER A 429 -24.51 -23.10 7.40
CA SER A 429 -23.58 -23.28 8.55
C SER A 429 -23.35 -21.96 9.30
N PHE A 430 -22.96 -20.90 8.59
CA PHE A 430 -22.46 -19.69 9.24
C PHE A 430 -23.50 -18.81 9.93
N GLY A 431 -24.75 -18.87 9.50
CA GLY A 431 -25.83 -18.07 10.07
C GLY A 431 -26.39 -18.62 11.39
N GLN A 432 -26.02 -19.86 11.75
CA GLN A 432 -26.47 -20.55 12.96
C GLN A 432 -25.33 -20.88 13.93
N ASP A 433 -24.08 -20.94 13.45
CA ASP A 433 -22.90 -21.17 14.28
C ASP A 433 -22.70 -20.05 15.31
N ASP A 434 -22.34 -20.42 16.55
CA ASP A 434 -21.87 -19.45 17.54
C ASP A 434 -20.49 -18.92 17.14
N TRP A 435 -20.18 -17.68 17.50
CA TRP A 435 -18.87 -17.08 17.23
C TRP A 435 -17.74 -17.93 17.82
N GLU A 436 -17.94 -18.56 18.99
CA GLU A 436 -16.92 -19.41 19.59
C GLU A 436 -16.64 -20.68 18.76
N ASP A 437 -17.63 -21.23 18.04
CA ASP A 437 -17.43 -22.36 17.12
C ASP A 437 -16.64 -21.93 15.88
N VAL A 438 -17.02 -20.79 15.29
CA VAL A 438 -16.28 -20.19 14.17
C VAL A 438 -14.84 -19.91 14.58
N LYS A 439 -14.64 -19.30 15.74
CA LYS A 439 -13.33 -18.97 16.32
C LYS A 439 -12.51 -20.23 16.61
N ALA A 440 -13.13 -21.29 17.13
CA ALA A 440 -12.46 -22.58 17.35
C ALA A 440 -11.95 -23.18 16.04
N SER A 441 -12.74 -23.11 14.96
CA SER A 441 -12.31 -23.52 13.62
C SER A 441 -11.14 -22.68 13.11
N LEU A 442 -11.21 -21.35 13.23
CA LEU A 442 -10.13 -20.44 12.81
C LEU A 442 -8.81 -20.67 13.57
N ARG A 443 -8.88 -21.03 14.86
CA ARG A 443 -7.71 -21.36 15.69
C ARG A 443 -6.96 -22.62 15.26
N THR A 444 -7.55 -23.46 14.41
CA THR A 444 -6.84 -24.59 13.81
C THR A 444 -5.84 -24.15 12.74
N PHE A 445 -5.96 -22.93 12.22
CA PHE A 445 -5.05 -22.27 11.28
C PHE A 445 -4.18 -21.24 12.01
N VAL A 446 -3.56 -20.32 11.27
CA VAL A 446 -2.82 -19.20 11.87
C VAL A 446 -3.81 -18.26 12.56
N TRP A 447 -3.58 -18.00 13.84
CA TRP A 447 -4.41 -17.15 14.68
C TRP A 447 -3.58 -16.40 15.72
N CYS A 448 -3.83 -15.10 15.86
CA CYS A 448 -3.35 -14.25 16.95
C CYS A 448 -4.57 -13.59 17.59
N GLU A 449 -4.85 -13.94 18.84
CA GLU A 449 -6.02 -13.43 19.56
C GLU A 449 -5.98 -11.90 19.67
N TYR A 450 -4.80 -11.36 20.00
CA TYR A 450 -4.62 -9.94 20.24
C TYR A 450 -4.91 -9.07 19.02
N THR A 451 -4.38 -9.43 17.84
CA THR A 451 -4.52 -8.59 16.63
C THR A 451 -5.73 -8.96 15.78
N MET A 452 -6.18 -10.22 15.82
CA MET A 452 -7.14 -10.72 14.84
C MET A 452 -8.57 -10.83 15.36
N ALA A 453 -8.76 -11.22 16.63
CA ALA A 453 -10.05 -11.68 17.13
C ALA A 453 -11.18 -10.65 16.94
N GLN A 454 -10.97 -9.42 17.39
CA GLN A 454 -11.99 -8.37 17.32
C GLN A 454 -12.32 -7.99 15.87
N ARG A 455 -11.31 -7.88 15.01
CA ARG A 455 -11.49 -7.44 13.62
C ARG A 455 -12.27 -8.47 12.80
N ILE A 456 -11.94 -9.75 12.97
CA ILE A 456 -12.62 -10.84 12.29
C ILE A 456 -14.04 -10.99 12.85
N PHE A 457 -14.22 -10.89 14.17
CA PHE A 457 -15.55 -10.92 14.79
C PHE A 457 -16.47 -9.84 14.22
N LEU A 458 -16.02 -8.58 14.17
CA LEU A 458 -16.83 -7.49 13.64
C LEU A 458 -17.21 -7.69 12.16
N PHE A 459 -16.29 -8.23 11.37
CA PHE A 459 -16.59 -8.58 9.98
C PHE A 459 -17.62 -9.70 9.90
N TRP A 460 -17.39 -10.82 10.60
CA TRP A 460 -18.33 -11.95 10.68
C TRP A 460 -19.72 -11.48 11.11
N GLN A 461 -19.80 -10.69 12.18
CA GLN A 461 -21.05 -10.12 12.69
C GLN A 461 -21.75 -9.28 11.61
N SER A 462 -21.00 -8.48 10.84
CA SER A 462 -21.58 -7.65 9.77
C SER A 462 -22.13 -8.46 8.59
N VAL A 463 -21.66 -9.69 8.37
CA VAL A 463 -22.12 -10.57 7.30
C VAL A 463 -23.35 -11.36 7.74
N PHE A 464 -23.37 -11.86 8.98
CA PHE A 464 -24.36 -12.85 9.44
C PHE A 464 -25.38 -12.32 10.45
N SER A 465 -25.19 -11.11 11.01
CA SER A 465 -26.24 -10.48 11.81
C SER A 465 -27.37 -9.99 10.91
N ARG A 466 -28.56 -10.56 11.08
CA ARG A 466 -29.77 -10.04 10.42
C ARG A 466 -29.98 -8.59 10.85
N PRO A 467 -30.32 -7.66 9.95
CA PRO A 467 -30.84 -6.37 10.37
C PRO A 467 -32.12 -6.62 11.16
N THR A 468 -32.08 -6.45 12.47
CA THR A 468 -33.31 -6.37 13.28
C THR A 468 -34.11 -5.18 12.76
N VAL A 469 -35.21 -5.48 12.06
CA VAL A 469 -36.24 -4.50 11.70
C VAL A 469 -36.93 -4.09 13.00
N THR A 470 -36.30 -3.20 13.76
CA THR A 470 -36.96 -2.33 14.72
C THR A 470 -36.05 -1.14 14.98
N GLU A 471 -36.56 0.03 14.62
CA GLU A 471 -36.06 1.37 14.94
C GLU A 471 -34.86 1.88 14.11
N ILE A 472 -35.21 2.54 13.00
CA ILE A 472 -34.43 3.65 12.46
C ILE A 472 -34.90 4.92 13.18
N PRO A 473 -34.13 5.53 14.11
CA PRO A 473 -34.16 6.97 14.26
C PRO A 473 -33.27 7.55 13.17
N ARG A 474 -33.89 8.24 12.20
CA ARG A 474 -33.17 9.16 11.31
C ARG A 474 -32.38 10.13 12.20
N ASN A 475 -31.05 10.14 12.04
CA ASN A 475 -30.04 10.95 12.75
C ASN A 475 -29.32 10.29 13.95
N SER A 476 -28.55 9.23 13.71
CA SER A 476 -27.41 8.88 14.58
C SER A 476 -26.39 7.93 13.92
N PHE A 477 -25.85 8.29 12.75
CA PHE A 477 -24.54 7.75 12.35
C PHE A 477 -23.42 8.67 12.89
N LYS A 478 -23.26 8.69 14.21
CA LYS A 478 -21.99 9.03 14.85
C LYS A 478 -21.34 7.71 15.23
N ILE A 479 -20.47 7.24 14.35
CA ILE A 479 -19.61 6.09 14.56
C ILE A 479 -18.63 6.46 15.69
N SER A 480 -18.86 5.93 16.89
CA SER A 480 -17.97 6.04 18.05
C SER A 480 -16.73 5.16 17.84
N TRP A 481 -15.78 5.66 17.06
CA TRP A 481 -14.46 5.01 16.87
C TRP A 481 -13.30 5.90 17.35
N ILE A 482 -13.54 6.92 18.18
CA ILE A 482 -12.49 7.81 18.70
C ILE A 482 -12.53 8.02 20.24
N GLU A 483 -13.61 7.72 20.94
CA GLU A 483 -13.72 8.15 22.37
C GLU A 483 -13.18 7.17 23.42
N LYS A 484 -12.74 5.95 23.07
CA LYS A 484 -12.16 5.03 24.06
C LYS A 484 -10.66 5.16 24.29
N GLU A 485 -9.93 5.89 23.43
CA GLU A 485 -8.50 6.20 23.66
C GLU A 485 -8.28 7.55 24.38
N ALA A 486 -9.29 8.42 24.45
CA ALA A 486 -9.22 9.69 25.17
C ALA A 486 -9.47 9.57 26.69
N SER A 487 -10.07 8.46 27.14
CA SER A 487 -10.46 8.27 28.55
C SER A 487 -9.30 7.92 29.50
N PHE A 488 -8.08 7.67 29.00
CA PHE A 488 -6.93 7.29 29.82
C PHE A 488 -5.94 8.43 30.11
N GLN A 489 -6.21 9.66 29.64
CA GLN A 489 -5.32 10.81 29.86
C GLN A 489 -5.78 11.86 30.89
N ASP A 490 -7.01 11.77 31.42
CA ASP A 490 -7.53 12.79 32.37
C ASP A 490 -7.46 12.39 33.86
N GLN A 491 -6.61 11.43 34.23
CA GLN A 491 -6.31 11.16 35.65
C GLN A 491 -4.80 11.23 35.94
N LYS A 492 -4.23 12.42 35.78
CA LYS A 492 -3.04 12.84 36.54
C LYS A 492 -2.92 14.37 36.49
N ILE A 493 -2.70 14.97 37.68
CA ILE A 493 -2.49 16.41 37.97
C ILE A 493 -3.85 17.11 38.24
N VAL A 494 -4.28 17.46 39.46
CA VAL A 494 -3.64 18.28 40.52
C VAL A 494 -4.26 17.96 41.90
N GLN A 495 -3.44 17.72 42.93
CA GLN A 495 -3.64 18.30 44.27
C GLN A 495 -2.31 18.36 45.04
N ILE A 496 -1.62 19.49 44.86
CA ILE A 496 -0.67 20.14 45.79
C ILE A 496 -1.04 21.62 45.62
N GLY A 497 -1.37 22.46 46.59
CA GLY A 497 -1.64 22.37 48.01
C GLY A 497 -1.97 23.79 48.48
N GLU A 498 -2.73 23.92 49.56
CA GLU A 498 -2.58 24.95 50.59
C GLU A 498 -2.76 24.25 51.93
#